data_AF-A0A7K2XLE0-F1
#
_entry.id   AF-A0A7K2XLE0-F1
#
_cell.length_a   1.000
_cell.length_b   1.000
_cell.length_c   1.000
_cell.angle_alpha   90.00
_cell.angle_beta   90.00
_cell.angle_gamma   90.00
#
_symmetry.space_group_name_H-M   'P 1'
#
loop_
_entity.id
_entity.type
_entity.pdbx_description
1 polymer ?
#
loop_
_entity_poly.entity_id
_entity_poly.type
_entity_poly.pdbx_seq_one_letter_code
_entity_poly.pdbx_strand_id
1 'polypeptide(L)'
;MGPAGTEPVPDPDDNRRQVLYWRLLARLFDPEEQASLESASLAVVEDVGLPPALLDPATSVDSVVQRHPELAGEFDGLMTPEAEPDGARDRAAEVRRAALASKLLLNVFSTGSGAVSAGQLARWQSDAGWLERAL
;
A
#
# COMPACT_ATOMS: atom_id res chain seq x y z
N MET A 1 25.63 1.41 38.21
CA MET A 1 24.33 0.83 37.83
C MET A 1 23.64 1.88 36.98
N GLY A 2 23.85 1.83 35.65
CA GLY A 2 23.26 2.79 34.71
C GLY A 2 21.77 2.53 34.54
N PRO A 3 20.96 3.55 34.20
CA PRO A 3 19.53 3.34 33.98
C PRO A 3 19.37 2.38 32.81
N ALA A 4 18.64 1.29 33.04
CA ALA A 4 18.16 0.44 31.96
C ALA A 4 17.35 1.33 31.02
N GLY A 5 17.83 1.52 29.79
CA GLY A 5 17.07 2.19 28.76
C GLY A 5 15.78 1.40 28.57
N THR A 6 14.65 2.03 28.84
CA THR A 6 13.34 1.54 28.46
C THR A 6 13.38 1.38 26.95
N GLU A 7 13.44 0.14 26.45
CA GLU A 7 13.27 -0.09 25.01
C GLU A 7 11.90 0.50 24.62
N PRO A 8 11.85 1.31 23.56
CA PRO A 8 10.58 1.87 23.12
C PRO A 8 9.64 0.71 22.78
N VAL A 9 8.49 0.65 23.46
CA VAL A 9 7.44 -0.32 23.13
C VAL A 9 7.09 -0.11 21.66
N PRO A 10 7.08 -1.15 20.82
CA PRO A 10 6.75 -1.02 19.41
C PRO A 10 5.38 -0.36 19.25
N ASP A 11 5.33 0.72 18.48
CA ASP A 11 4.07 1.37 18.14
C ASP A 11 3.24 0.41 17.28
N PRO A 12 1.99 0.08 17.67
CA PRO A 12 1.15 -0.83 16.89
C PRO A 12 0.99 -0.40 15.43
N ASP A 13 0.92 0.90 15.14
CA ASP A 13 0.76 1.39 13.78
C ASP A 13 2.05 1.25 12.96
N ASP A 14 3.23 1.31 13.60
CA ASP A 14 4.49 0.99 12.93
C ASP A 14 4.54 -0.47 12.50
N ASN A 15 4.07 -1.39 13.35
CA ASN A 15 3.99 -2.81 13.01
C ASN A 15 2.98 -3.06 11.88
N ARG A 16 1.81 -2.41 11.92
CA ARG A 16 0.80 -2.50 10.84
C ARG A 16 1.37 -2.03 9.50
N ARG A 17 2.09 -0.91 9.49
CA ARG A 17 2.77 -0.42 8.28
C ARG A 17 3.83 -1.41 7.78
N GLN A 18 4.64 -1.97 8.68
CA GLN A 18 5.65 -2.95 8.33
C GLN A 18 5.05 -4.21 7.70
N VAL A 19 3.90 -4.69 8.20
CA VAL A 19 3.19 -5.83 7.61
C VAL A 19 2.81 -5.57 6.16
N LEU A 20 2.26 -4.38 5.86
CA LEU A 20 1.89 -4.00 4.49
C LEU A 20 3.10 -3.96 3.54
N TYR A 21 4.24 -3.43 4.01
CA TYR A 21 5.47 -3.40 3.23
C TYR A 21 6.09 -4.78 3.05
N TRP A 22 6.07 -5.61 4.09
CA TRP A 22 6.57 -6.98 3.98
C TRP A 22 5.73 -7.80 3.00
N ARG A 23 4.41 -7.66 3.03
CA ARG A 23 3.54 -8.29 2.04
C ARG A 23 3.85 -7.80 0.63
N LEU A 24 3.99 -6.49 0.41
CA LEU A 24 4.36 -5.93 -0.88
C LEU A 24 5.66 -6.56 -1.41
N LEU A 25 6.72 -6.53 -0.61
CA LEU A 25 8.02 -7.07 -1.00
C LEU A 25 7.92 -8.56 -1.29
N ALA A 26 7.29 -9.34 -0.40
CA ALA A 26 7.06 -10.76 -0.63
C ALA A 26 6.36 -11.01 -1.97
N ARG A 27 5.29 -10.26 -2.27
CA ARG A 27 4.51 -10.41 -3.51
C ARG A 27 5.25 -10.01 -4.78
N LEU A 28 6.19 -9.07 -4.68
CA LEU A 28 7.01 -8.64 -5.82
C LEU A 28 8.08 -9.66 -6.19
N PHE A 29 8.63 -10.37 -5.21
CA PHE A 29 9.69 -11.35 -5.43
C PHE A 29 9.17 -12.79 -5.55
N ASP A 30 8.02 -13.09 -4.96
CA ASP A 30 7.42 -14.42 -4.94
C ASP A 30 5.89 -14.34 -5.18
N PRO A 31 5.37 -14.95 -6.27
CA PRO A 31 3.94 -15.04 -6.51
C PRO A 31 3.23 -16.06 -5.61
N GLU A 32 3.91 -16.75 -4.69
CA GLU A 32 3.28 -17.51 -3.61
C GLU A 32 3.15 -16.64 -2.35
N GLU A 33 1.90 -16.35 -1.95
CA GLU A 33 1.63 -15.48 -0.82
C GLU A 33 1.64 -16.26 0.50
N GLN A 34 2.29 -15.70 1.53
CA GLN A 34 2.23 -16.27 2.88
C GLN A 34 0.88 -15.95 3.52
N ALA A 35 0.12 -16.99 3.89
CA ALA A 35 -1.23 -16.85 4.46
C ALA A 35 -1.29 -15.94 5.72
N SER A 36 -0.21 -15.90 6.51
CA SER A 36 -0.11 -15.01 7.68
C SER A 36 -0.01 -13.53 7.28
N LEU A 37 0.77 -13.20 6.25
CA LEU A 37 0.90 -11.83 5.74
C LEU A 37 -0.37 -11.37 5.03
N GLU A 38 -1.03 -12.28 4.30
CA GLU A 38 -2.33 -12.03 3.69
C GLU A 38 -3.37 -11.65 4.75
N SER A 39 -3.55 -12.52 5.75
CA SER A 39 -4.53 -12.32 6.83
C SER A 39 -4.24 -11.06 7.64
N ALA A 40 -2.97 -10.81 7.98
CA ALA A 40 -2.57 -9.63 8.74
C ALA A 40 -2.77 -8.34 7.94
N SER A 41 -2.46 -8.34 6.64
CA SER A 41 -2.66 -7.16 5.78
C SER A 41 -4.14 -6.86 5.55
N LEU A 42 -4.96 -7.90 5.41
CA LEU A 42 -6.41 -7.75 5.31
C LEU A 42 -6.99 -7.07 6.56
N ALA A 43 -6.61 -7.56 7.76
CA ALA A 43 -7.03 -6.96 9.01
C ALA A 43 -6.60 -5.49 9.11
N VAL A 44 -5.38 -5.14 8.69
CA VAL A 44 -4.91 -3.75 8.68
C VAL A 44 -5.74 -2.86 7.75
N VAL A 45 -6.02 -3.32 6.52
CA VAL A 45 -6.80 -2.57 5.54
C VAL A 45 -8.23 -2.33 6.01
N GLU A 46 -8.86 -3.34 6.60
CA GLU A 46 -10.21 -3.23 7.18
C GLU A 46 -10.22 -2.28 8.38
N ASP A 47 -9.24 -2.38 9.29
CA ASP A 47 -9.12 -1.53 10.48
C ASP A 47 -9.00 -0.04 10.13
N VAL A 48 -8.29 0.30 9.03
CA VAL A 48 -8.13 1.70 8.57
C VAL A 48 -9.25 2.14 7.62
N GLY A 49 -10.29 1.32 7.43
CA GLY A 49 -11.47 1.63 6.62
C GLY A 49 -11.19 1.73 5.12
N LEU A 50 -10.22 0.96 4.62
CA LEU A 50 -9.89 0.87 3.21
C LEU A 50 -10.48 -0.40 2.57
N PRO A 51 -10.75 -0.41 1.25
CA PRO A 51 -11.33 -1.58 0.60
C PRO A 51 -10.30 -2.72 0.45
N PRO A 52 -10.66 -3.99 0.75
CA PRO A 52 -9.78 -5.15 0.57
C PRO A 52 -9.23 -5.32 -0.85
N ALA A 53 -9.93 -4.78 -1.86
CA ALA A 53 -9.50 -4.77 -3.25
C ALA A 53 -8.14 -4.08 -3.50
N LEU A 54 -7.65 -3.28 -2.54
CA LEU A 54 -6.29 -2.74 -2.56
C LEU A 54 -5.21 -3.81 -2.41
N LEU A 55 -5.53 -4.97 -1.83
CA LEU A 55 -4.57 -6.05 -1.64
C LEU A 55 -4.48 -6.99 -2.84
N ASP A 56 -5.48 -6.95 -3.72
CA ASP A 56 -5.57 -7.81 -4.90
C ASP A 56 -4.78 -7.21 -6.10
N PRO A 57 -3.72 -7.87 -6.58
CA PRO A 57 -2.96 -7.40 -7.74
C PRO A 57 -3.75 -7.43 -9.05
N ALA A 58 -4.82 -8.24 -9.15
CA ALA A 58 -5.63 -8.34 -10.37
C ALA A 58 -6.58 -7.15 -10.55
N THR A 59 -6.92 -6.46 -9.46
CA THR A 59 -7.78 -5.27 -9.50
C THR A 59 -6.98 -4.04 -9.93
N SER A 60 -7.42 -3.28 -10.94
CA SER A 60 -6.74 -2.02 -11.32
C SER A 60 -7.04 -0.88 -10.35
N VAL A 61 -6.21 0.15 -10.31
CA VAL A 61 -6.47 1.37 -9.51
C VAL A 61 -7.75 2.05 -9.99
N ASP A 62 -7.98 2.13 -11.30
CA ASP A 62 -9.25 2.64 -11.87
C ASP A 62 -10.46 1.86 -11.35
N SER A 63 -10.36 0.54 -11.23
CA SER A 63 -11.46 -0.30 -10.74
C SER A 63 -11.76 -0.06 -9.25
N VAL A 64 -10.73 0.28 -8.48
CA VAL A 64 -10.88 0.70 -7.07
C VAL A 64 -11.54 2.07 -7.02
N VAL A 65 -11.00 3.07 -7.73
CA VAL A 65 -11.52 4.45 -7.75
C VAL A 65 -12.94 4.53 -8.32
N GLN A 66 -13.28 3.71 -9.31
CA GLN A 66 -14.64 3.64 -9.83
C GLN A 66 -15.65 3.21 -8.75
N ARG A 67 -15.25 2.31 -7.84
CA ARG A 67 -16.09 1.83 -6.73
C ARG A 67 -16.00 2.72 -5.49
N HIS A 68 -14.87 3.38 -5.31
CA HIS A 68 -14.48 4.19 -4.15
C HIS A 68 -13.94 5.55 -4.64
N PRO A 69 -14.79 6.42 -5.20
CA PRO A 69 -14.36 7.68 -5.81
C PRO A 69 -13.67 8.63 -4.82
N GLU A 70 -13.95 8.50 -3.53
CA GLU A 70 -13.27 9.22 -2.44
C GLU A 70 -11.76 8.98 -2.40
N LEU A 71 -11.28 7.81 -2.84
CA LEU A 71 -9.86 7.48 -2.84
C LEU A 71 -9.07 8.18 -3.95
N ALA A 72 -9.74 8.73 -4.97
CA ALA A 72 -9.06 9.37 -6.10
C ALA A 72 -8.11 10.48 -5.65
N GLY A 73 -8.59 11.35 -4.75
CA GLY A 73 -7.79 12.46 -4.22
C GLY A 73 -6.73 12.02 -3.20
N GLU A 74 -6.89 10.84 -2.60
CA GLU A 74 -5.88 10.29 -1.67
C GLU A 74 -4.65 9.76 -2.43
N PHE A 75 -4.78 9.37 -3.70
CA PHE A 75 -3.65 8.92 -4.52
C PHE A 75 -2.80 10.06 -5.07
N ASP A 76 -3.36 11.27 -5.23
CA ASP A 76 -2.63 12.43 -5.77
C ASP A 76 -1.59 12.93 -4.75
N GLY A 77 -0.31 13.04 -5.16
CA GLY A 77 0.78 13.44 -4.27
C GLY A 77 1.07 12.50 -3.09
N LEU A 78 0.55 11.27 -3.12
CA LEU A 78 0.64 10.30 -2.02
C LEU A 78 2.09 10.01 -1.57
N MET A 79 3.04 10.01 -2.51
CA MET A 79 4.46 9.71 -2.27
C MET A 79 5.28 10.93 -1.86
N THR A 80 4.70 12.13 -1.94
CA THR A 80 5.33 13.41 -1.60
C THR A 80 4.54 14.14 -0.51
N PRO A 81 4.40 13.53 0.69
CA PRO A 81 3.60 14.13 1.74
C PRO A 81 4.22 15.41 2.27
N GLU A 82 3.37 16.43 2.46
CA GLU A 82 3.76 17.65 3.15
C GLU A 82 4.18 17.34 4.58
N ALA A 83 5.22 18.03 5.06
CA ALA A 83 5.64 17.89 6.44
C ALA A 83 4.63 18.59 7.36
N GLU A 84 4.05 17.85 8.30
CA GLU A 84 3.16 18.41 9.32
C GLU A 84 3.91 19.50 10.12
N PRO A 85 3.28 20.68 10.35
CA PRO A 85 3.94 21.85 10.94
C PRO A 85 4.48 21.61 12.36
N ASP A 86 3.92 20.65 13.09
CA ASP A 86 4.34 20.31 14.46
C ASP A 86 5.27 19.08 14.55
N GLY A 87 5.66 18.50 13.40
CA GLY A 87 6.57 17.34 13.36
C GLY A 87 6.00 16.04 13.94
N ALA A 88 4.76 16.06 14.46
CA ALA A 88 4.06 14.88 14.93
C ALA A 88 3.52 14.10 13.73
N ARG A 89 4.10 12.93 13.47
CA ARG A 89 3.62 12.02 12.42
C ARG A 89 2.32 11.36 12.86
N ASP A 90 1.24 11.62 12.14
CA ASP A 90 0.00 10.85 12.29
C ASP A 90 0.24 9.41 11.80
N ARG A 91 0.45 8.50 12.75
CA ARG A 91 0.79 7.10 12.47
C ARG A 91 -0.36 6.35 11.78
N ALA A 92 -1.61 6.67 12.10
CA ALA A 92 -2.76 6.07 11.45
C ALA A 92 -2.84 6.50 9.98
N ALA A 93 -2.60 7.79 9.71
CA ALA A 93 -2.49 8.29 8.33
C ALA A 93 -1.32 7.65 7.57
N GLU A 94 -0.19 7.38 8.24
CA GLU A 94 0.94 6.66 7.64
C GLU A 94 0.61 5.21 7.27
N VAL A 95 -0.21 4.50 8.08
CA VAL A 95 -0.68 3.14 7.75
C VAL A 95 -1.61 3.18 6.54
N ARG A 96 -2.57 4.12 6.52
CA ARG A 96 -3.47 4.32 5.38
C ARG A 96 -2.70 4.62 4.10
N ARG A 97 -1.72 5.53 4.18
CA ARG A 97 -0.81 5.85 3.07
C ARG A 97 -0.02 4.62 2.61
N ALA A 98 0.51 3.83 3.53
CA ALA A 98 1.27 2.62 3.19
C ALA A 98 0.43 1.60 2.40
N ALA A 99 -0.86 1.45 2.73
CA ALA A 99 -1.75 0.57 1.98
C ALA A 99 -1.99 1.06 0.54
N LEU A 100 -2.24 2.36 0.38
CA LEU A 100 -2.42 2.99 -0.94
C LEU A 100 -1.13 2.94 -1.78
N ALA A 101 0.02 3.21 -1.15
CA ALA A 101 1.33 3.16 -1.79
C ALA A 101 1.66 1.73 -2.24
N SER A 102 1.42 0.73 -1.38
CA SER A 102 1.56 -0.67 -1.73
C SER A 102 0.68 -1.06 -2.93
N LYS A 103 -0.54 -0.53 -3.04
CA LYS A 103 -1.39 -0.78 -4.21
C LYS A 103 -0.75 -0.30 -5.51
N LEU A 104 -0.27 0.95 -5.54
CA LEU A 104 0.35 1.53 -6.72
C LEU A 104 1.59 0.73 -7.13
N LEU A 105 2.48 0.46 -6.17
CA LEU A 105 3.72 -0.27 -6.41
C LEU A 105 3.44 -1.71 -6.87
N LEU A 106 2.47 -2.39 -6.26
CA LEU A 106 2.10 -3.75 -6.63
C LEU A 106 1.61 -3.81 -8.09
N ASN A 107 0.71 -2.93 -8.50
CA ASN A 107 0.16 -2.95 -9.85
C ASN A 107 1.18 -2.57 -10.94
N VAL A 108 2.13 -1.68 -10.62
CA VAL A 108 3.15 -1.25 -11.59
C VAL A 108 4.30 -2.26 -11.71
N PHE A 109 4.72 -2.87 -10.60
CA PHE A 109 5.91 -3.73 -10.57
C PHE A 109 5.61 -5.24 -10.59
N SER A 110 4.40 -5.69 -10.25
CA SER A 110 3.99 -7.10 -10.33
C SER A 110 3.37 -7.42 -11.69
N THR A 111 4.12 -7.23 -12.78
CA THR A 111 3.61 -7.37 -14.16
C THR A 111 3.44 -8.82 -14.63
N GLY A 112 3.81 -9.80 -13.80
CA GLY A 112 3.81 -11.22 -14.17
C GLY A 112 4.86 -11.59 -15.22
N SER A 113 4.73 -12.77 -15.82
CA SER A 113 5.60 -13.26 -16.89
C SER A 113 4.81 -13.79 -18.08
N GLY A 114 5.40 -13.77 -19.28
CA GLY A 114 4.79 -14.30 -20.50
C GLY A 114 4.21 -13.23 -21.44
N ALA A 115 3.33 -13.66 -22.35
CA ALA A 115 2.75 -12.78 -23.36
C ALA A 115 1.70 -11.86 -22.76
N VAL A 116 1.75 -10.57 -23.10
CA VAL A 116 0.84 -9.53 -22.62
C VAL A 116 -0.16 -9.17 -23.72
N SER A 117 -1.45 -9.22 -23.39
CA SER A 117 -2.51 -8.74 -24.29
C SER A 117 -2.58 -7.21 -24.32
N ALA A 118 -3.15 -6.66 -25.40
CA ALA A 118 -3.37 -5.20 -25.50
C ALA A 118 -4.18 -4.64 -24.32
N GLY A 119 -5.16 -5.39 -23.80
CA GLY A 119 -5.97 -4.99 -22.65
C GLY A 119 -5.17 -4.98 -21.34
N GLN A 120 -4.27 -5.94 -21.14
CA GLN A 120 -3.36 -5.95 -19.98
C GLN A 120 -2.36 -4.79 -20.05
N LEU A 121 -1.82 -4.50 -21.24
CA LEU A 121 -0.93 -3.36 -21.43
C LEU A 121 -1.64 -2.03 -21.15
N ALA A 122 -2.86 -1.83 -21.67
CA ALA A 122 -3.63 -0.61 -21.43
C ALA A 122 -3.97 -0.43 -19.94
N ARG A 123 -4.31 -1.53 -19.24
CA ARG A 123 -4.53 -1.51 -17.79
C ARG A 123 -3.26 -1.08 -17.03
N TRP A 124 -2.13 -1.70 -17.33
CA TRP A 124 -0.86 -1.37 -16.70
C TRP A 124 -0.45 0.09 -16.97
N GLN A 125 -0.65 0.60 -18.18
CA GLN A 125 -0.39 2.02 -18.51
C GLN A 125 -1.25 2.97 -17.67
N SER A 126 -2.52 2.62 -17.41
CA SER A 126 -3.38 3.41 -16.54
C SER A 126 -2.88 3.39 -15.09
N ASP A 127 -2.54 2.22 -14.57
CA ASP A 127 -1.99 2.08 -13.21
C ASP A 127 -0.63 2.80 -13.05
N ALA A 128 0.20 2.81 -14.08
CA ALA A 128 1.43 3.60 -14.12
C ALA A 128 1.14 5.11 -14.08
N GLY A 129 0.12 5.58 -14.80
CA GLY A 129 -0.33 6.97 -14.72
C GLY A 129 -0.82 7.38 -13.32
N TRP A 130 -1.41 6.47 -12.55
CA TRP A 130 -1.72 6.72 -11.14
C TRP A 130 -0.47 6.84 -10.26
N LEU A 131 0.56 6.03 -10.50
CA LEU A 131 1.84 6.17 -9.81
C LEU A 131 2.53 7.51 -10.16
N GLU A 132 2.47 7.94 -11.41
CA GLU A 132 3.02 9.25 -11.84
C GLU A 132 2.34 10.43 -11.13
N ARG A 133 1.02 10.36 -10.92
CA ARG A 133 0.28 11.38 -10.14
C ARG A 133 0.58 11.37 -8.65
N ALA A 134 0.98 10.23 -8.14
CA ALA A 134 1.32 10.06 -6.73
C ALA A 134 2.70 10.63 -6.37
N LEU A 135 3.58 10.80 -7.35
CA LEU A 135 4.94 11.34 -7.21
C LEU A 135 4.93 12.87 -7.32
#